data_AF-A0A420T948-F1
#
_entry.id   AF-A0A420T948-F1
#
_cell.length_a   1.000
_cell.length_b   1.000
_cell.length_c   1.000
_cell.angle_alpha   90.00
_cell.angle_beta   90.00
_cell.angle_gamma   90.00
#
_symmetry.space_group_name_H-M   'P 1'
#
loop_
_entity.id
_entity.type
_entity.pdbx_description
1 polymer ?
#
loop_
_entity_poly.entity_id
_entity_poly.type
_entity_poly.pdbx_seq_one_letter_code
_entity_poly.pdbx_strand_id
1 'polypeptide(L)'
;METQRILITGATGYVGGSVLTAILANPSLAKFPITALVRTQAQASTLSSLPITPLLFTNLDDIGFLTEVASAHDIVMHAANGYHVPSAQAFIRGLAQRKHKTGREVHYIHNSGTSNFGDRPVSKVYIETKVFSDKDNVYAYEKMRERIEPYHQRTADVTVFELGEELDVKTYIICSPLIYGRGTGLFNKSSIQIPTMVRAALERGRAMYAGDGLGVWDHTHVEDIAALYTLILARILNGEDVPFGKEGFFFANHGKQSWLGIAKEIARVGHQRGKLAAEPESVGLKEVSKAWFDGDEHLTELGLCSRSETRGDRSRELGWEPVKDDSKWIETVTEEFMAAFTAMV
;
A
#
# COMPACT_ATOMS: atom_id res chain seq x y z
N MET A 1 1.93 11.30 -32.63
CA MET A 1 1.16 11.57 -31.38
C MET A 1 2.15 11.83 -30.27
N GLU A 2 1.85 12.75 -29.35
CA GLU A 2 2.71 13.06 -28.20
C GLU A 2 2.86 11.81 -27.30
N THR A 3 4.09 11.49 -26.90
CA THR A 3 4.37 10.36 -25.99
C THR A 3 3.61 10.53 -24.68
N GLN A 4 3.00 9.45 -24.16
CA GLN A 4 2.30 9.49 -22.86
C GLN A 4 3.28 9.79 -21.74
N ARG A 5 2.88 10.65 -20.80
CA ARG A 5 3.67 11.04 -19.63
C ARG A 5 3.09 10.45 -18.35
N ILE A 6 3.97 9.94 -17.49
CA ILE A 6 3.62 9.29 -16.24
C ILE A 6 4.06 10.18 -15.07
N LEU A 7 3.15 10.48 -14.16
CA LEU A 7 3.45 11.09 -12.87
C LEU A 7 3.44 10.02 -11.79
N ILE A 8 4.50 9.89 -11.00
CA ILE A 8 4.55 9.03 -9.83
C ILE A 8 4.71 9.85 -8.55
N THR A 9 3.97 9.45 -7.52
CA THR A 9 4.15 9.95 -6.16
C THR A 9 4.53 8.80 -5.24
N GLY A 10 5.26 9.10 -4.16
CA GLY A 10 5.73 8.05 -3.24
C GLY A 10 6.97 7.31 -3.74
N ALA A 11 7.69 7.84 -4.74
CA ALA A 11 8.95 7.28 -5.25
C ALA A 11 10.05 7.14 -4.17
N THR A 12 9.94 7.89 -3.06
CA THR A 12 10.84 7.79 -1.90
C THR A 12 10.30 6.87 -0.79
N GLY A 13 9.10 6.31 -0.98
CA GLY A 13 8.44 5.40 -0.06
C GLY A 13 8.73 3.93 -0.38
N TYR A 14 8.20 3.05 0.47
CA TYR A 14 8.44 1.61 0.41
C TYR A 14 7.85 0.96 -0.85
N VAL A 15 6.53 1.11 -1.06
CA VAL A 15 5.83 0.59 -2.24
C VAL A 15 6.20 1.40 -3.48
N GLY A 16 5.99 2.72 -3.46
CA GLY A 16 6.22 3.58 -4.63
C GLY A 16 7.67 3.58 -5.13
N GLY A 17 8.67 3.46 -4.23
CA GLY A 17 10.06 3.29 -4.62
C GLY A 17 10.33 1.96 -5.31
N SER A 18 9.73 0.87 -4.82
CA SER A 18 9.86 -0.45 -5.46
C SER A 18 9.13 -0.52 -6.80
N VAL A 19 7.97 0.14 -6.92
CA VAL A 19 7.24 0.34 -8.18
C VAL A 19 8.10 1.08 -9.20
N LEU A 20 8.72 2.21 -8.81
CA LEU A 20 9.62 2.96 -9.69
C LEU A 20 10.79 2.09 -10.18
N THR A 21 11.44 1.35 -9.26
CA THR A 21 12.51 0.42 -9.63
C THR A 21 12.03 -0.62 -10.64
N ALA A 22 10.84 -1.21 -10.44
CA ALA A 22 10.27 -2.21 -11.35
C ALA A 22 9.93 -1.62 -12.75
N ILE A 23 9.41 -0.39 -12.79
CA ILE A 23 9.15 0.34 -14.05
C ILE A 23 10.45 0.54 -14.83
N LEU A 24 11.50 1.01 -14.16
CA LEU A 24 12.79 1.31 -14.80
C LEU A 24 13.55 0.05 -15.23
N ALA A 25 13.33 -1.08 -14.55
CA ALA A 25 13.88 -2.37 -14.93
C ALA A 25 13.20 -2.97 -16.18
N ASN A 26 12.03 -2.48 -16.57
CA ASN A 26 11.30 -2.95 -17.74
C ASN A 26 11.49 -2.00 -18.94
N PRO A 27 12.24 -2.38 -19.98
CA PRO A 27 12.50 -1.51 -21.13
C PRO A 27 11.25 -1.03 -21.88
N SER A 28 10.16 -1.80 -21.86
CA SER A 28 8.91 -1.40 -22.51
C SER A 28 8.19 -0.27 -21.77
N LEU A 29 8.46 -0.11 -20.47
CA LEU A 29 7.90 0.94 -19.60
C LEU A 29 8.88 2.11 -19.41
N ALA A 30 10.17 1.82 -19.24
CA ALA A 30 11.21 2.82 -18.99
C ALA A 30 11.39 3.85 -20.12
N LYS A 31 10.88 3.55 -21.33
CA LYS A 31 10.89 4.47 -22.48
C LYS A 31 9.94 5.67 -22.35
N PHE A 32 8.96 5.61 -21.45
CA PHE A 32 7.99 6.68 -21.26
C PHE A 32 8.54 7.75 -20.31
N PRO A 33 8.30 9.06 -20.57
CA PRO A 33 8.68 10.12 -19.63
C PRO A 33 8.00 9.94 -18.27
N ILE A 34 8.81 9.84 -17.22
CA ILE A 34 8.36 9.69 -15.83
C ILE A 34 8.76 10.92 -15.03
N THR A 35 7.79 11.55 -14.37
CA THR A 35 7.99 12.62 -13.39
C THR A 35 7.74 12.07 -11.99
N ALA A 36 8.65 12.28 -11.05
CA ALA A 36 8.50 11.84 -9.66
C ALA A 36 8.40 13.03 -8.70
N LEU A 37 7.31 13.13 -7.94
CA LEU A 37 7.18 14.16 -6.91
C LEU A 37 8.04 13.83 -5.69
N VAL A 38 8.86 14.80 -5.26
CA VAL A 38 9.76 14.69 -4.10
C VAL A 38 9.72 15.94 -3.22
N ARG A 39 9.96 15.78 -1.92
CA ARG A 39 9.80 16.88 -0.94
C ARG A 39 11.09 17.61 -0.62
N THR A 40 12.25 17.08 -1.01
CA THR A 40 13.55 17.67 -0.68
C THR A 40 14.50 17.68 -1.86
N GLN A 41 15.39 18.68 -1.89
CA GLN A 41 16.43 18.76 -2.92
C GLN A 41 17.36 17.55 -2.91
N ALA A 42 17.65 16.97 -1.73
CA ALA A 42 18.46 15.76 -1.62
C ALA A 42 17.80 14.57 -2.33
N GLN A 43 16.48 14.39 -2.16
CA GLN A 43 15.73 13.36 -2.88
C GLN A 43 15.76 13.59 -4.40
N ALA A 44 15.57 14.84 -4.83
CA ALA A 44 15.65 15.21 -6.24
C ALA A 44 17.02 14.88 -6.82
N SER A 45 18.11 15.31 -6.16
CA SER A 45 19.48 15.06 -6.63
C SER A 45 19.79 13.57 -6.76
N THR A 46 19.35 12.73 -5.81
CA THR A 46 19.51 11.27 -5.91
C THR A 46 18.73 10.70 -7.10
N LEU A 47 17.47 11.11 -7.29
CA LEU A 47 16.64 10.62 -8.40
C LEU A 47 17.08 11.13 -9.77
N SER A 48 17.76 12.27 -9.87
CA SER A 48 18.32 12.79 -11.14
C SER A 48 19.38 11.88 -11.77
N SER A 49 19.90 10.90 -11.03
CA SER A 49 20.79 9.86 -11.57
C SER A 49 20.06 8.78 -12.38
N LEU A 50 18.73 8.73 -12.30
CA LEU A 50 17.86 7.82 -13.04
C LEU A 50 17.27 8.54 -14.26
N PRO A 51 16.77 7.81 -15.28
CA PRO A 51 16.17 8.41 -16.47
C PRO A 51 14.73 8.92 -16.21
N ILE A 52 14.56 9.73 -15.17
CA ILE A 52 13.28 10.33 -14.77
C ILE A 52 13.47 11.82 -14.45
N THR A 53 12.36 12.55 -14.31
CA THR A 53 12.37 13.96 -13.89
C THR A 53 11.87 14.08 -12.44
N PRO A 54 12.74 14.32 -11.45
CA PRO A 54 12.26 14.67 -10.12
C PRO A 54 11.67 16.09 -10.12
N LEU A 55 10.52 16.26 -9.47
CA LEU A 55 9.86 17.56 -9.33
C LEU A 55 9.58 17.83 -7.86
N LEU A 56 10.03 19.00 -7.39
CA LEU A 56 9.83 19.42 -6.00
C LEU A 56 8.38 19.86 -5.77
N PHE A 57 7.85 19.47 -4.61
CA PHE A 57 6.57 19.95 -4.09
C PHE A 57 6.64 20.06 -2.57
N THR A 58 5.74 20.86 -1.98
CA THR A 58 5.73 21.09 -0.53
C THR A 58 5.24 19.85 0.23
N ASN A 59 3.99 19.47 0.00
CA ASN A 59 3.32 18.33 0.64
C ASN A 59 2.05 17.99 -0.15
N LEU A 60 1.28 17.00 0.33
CA LEU A 60 0.06 16.56 -0.33
C LEU A 60 -1.11 17.54 -0.16
N ASP A 61 -0.99 18.54 0.71
CA ASP A 61 -1.99 19.59 0.92
C ASP A 61 -1.89 20.72 -0.12
N ASP A 62 -0.86 20.73 -0.97
CA ASP A 62 -0.71 21.69 -2.07
C ASP A 62 -1.62 21.32 -3.26
N ILE A 63 -2.94 21.37 -3.03
CA ILE A 63 -3.97 20.89 -3.96
C ILE A 63 -3.89 21.59 -5.32
N GLY A 64 -3.56 22.88 -5.33
CA GLY A 64 -3.38 23.65 -6.57
C GLY A 64 -2.24 23.09 -7.40
N PHE A 65 -1.06 22.92 -6.80
CA PHE A 65 0.10 22.33 -7.47
C PHE A 65 -0.15 20.91 -7.94
N LEU A 66 -0.76 20.05 -7.09
CA LEU A 66 -1.06 18.67 -7.45
C LEU A 66 -2.03 18.56 -8.65
N THR A 67 -3.02 19.46 -8.71
CA THR A 67 -3.96 19.53 -9.84
C THR A 67 -3.23 19.99 -11.11
N GLU A 68 -2.42 21.04 -11.00
CA GLU A 68 -1.66 21.58 -12.13
C GLU A 68 -0.70 20.52 -12.72
N VAL A 69 0.10 19.87 -11.87
CA VAL A 69 1.05 18.86 -12.35
C VAL A 69 0.32 17.68 -12.98
N ALA A 70 -0.79 17.19 -12.42
CA ALA A 70 -1.56 16.12 -13.03
C ALA A 70 -2.14 16.51 -14.40
N SER A 71 -2.53 17.77 -14.60
CA SER A 71 -3.03 18.26 -15.90
C SER A 71 -1.99 18.21 -17.04
N ALA A 72 -0.71 18.06 -16.70
CA ALA A 72 0.39 17.91 -17.64
C ALA A 72 0.75 16.44 -17.97
N HIS A 73 0.10 15.47 -17.34
CA HIS A 73 0.40 14.03 -17.45
C HIS A 73 -0.83 13.23 -17.89
N ASP A 74 -0.59 12.10 -18.56
CA ASP A 74 -1.66 11.22 -19.05
C ASP A 74 -1.98 10.10 -18.05
N ILE A 75 -1.02 9.75 -17.18
CA ILE A 75 -1.16 8.70 -16.16
C ILE A 75 -0.62 9.23 -14.83
N VAL A 76 -1.36 9.07 -13.73
CA VAL A 76 -0.89 9.31 -12.37
C VAL A 76 -0.87 8.01 -11.58
N MET A 77 0.28 7.67 -11.00
CA MET A 77 0.48 6.56 -10.07
C MET A 77 0.64 7.12 -8.65
N HIS A 78 -0.45 7.10 -7.88
CA HIS A 78 -0.48 7.61 -6.52
C HIS A 78 -0.13 6.53 -5.49
N ALA A 79 1.17 6.33 -5.26
CA ALA A 79 1.69 5.38 -4.27
C ALA A 79 2.23 6.06 -2.98
N ALA A 80 1.89 7.33 -2.75
CA ALA A 80 2.39 8.09 -1.61
C ALA A 80 1.58 7.85 -0.32
N ASN A 81 0.24 7.94 -0.39
CA ASN A 81 -0.62 7.79 0.77
C ASN A 81 -2.07 7.49 0.37
N GLY A 82 -2.58 6.30 0.71
CA GLY A 82 -3.97 5.92 0.48
C GLY A 82 -5.00 6.56 1.41
N TYR A 83 -4.58 7.30 2.45
CA TYR A 83 -5.46 7.95 3.43
C TYR A 83 -5.74 9.42 3.08
N HIS A 84 -5.03 9.98 2.09
CA HIS A 84 -5.06 11.41 1.81
C HIS A 84 -6.06 11.75 0.70
N VAL A 85 -7.34 11.85 1.07
CA VAL A 85 -8.45 12.15 0.15
C VAL A 85 -8.21 13.38 -0.73
N PRO A 86 -7.75 14.53 -0.20
CA PRO A 86 -7.59 15.74 -1.02
C PRO A 86 -6.59 15.57 -2.18
N SER A 87 -5.52 14.79 -2.00
CA SER A 87 -4.55 14.57 -3.09
C SER A 87 -5.13 13.68 -4.18
N ALA A 88 -5.91 12.65 -3.83
CA ALA A 88 -6.61 11.84 -4.82
C ALA A 88 -7.56 12.70 -5.67
N GLN A 89 -8.33 13.59 -5.03
CA GLN A 89 -9.20 14.54 -5.72
C GLN A 89 -8.42 15.48 -6.65
N ALA A 90 -7.30 16.04 -6.17
CA ALA A 90 -6.46 16.94 -6.96
C ALA A 90 -5.95 16.26 -8.24
N PHE A 91 -5.42 15.04 -8.11
CA PHE A 91 -4.88 14.29 -9.24
C PHE A 91 -5.96 13.91 -10.26
N ILE A 92 -7.13 13.44 -9.80
CA ILE A 92 -8.24 13.08 -10.71
C ILE A 92 -8.75 14.34 -11.44
N ARG A 93 -8.90 15.48 -10.75
CA ARG A 93 -9.30 16.75 -11.37
C ARG A 93 -8.28 17.24 -12.39
N GLY A 94 -6.98 17.12 -12.09
CA GLY A 94 -5.92 17.45 -13.04
C GLY A 94 -5.95 16.56 -14.28
N LEU A 95 -6.12 15.25 -14.09
CA LEU A 95 -6.27 14.31 -15.21
C LEU A 95 -7.49 14.63 -16.09
N ALA A 96 -8.62 14.99 -15.48
CA ALA A 96 -9.80 15.42 -16.23
C ALA A 96 -9.50 16.66 -17.11
N GLN A 97 -8.72 17.62 -16.61
CA GLN A 97 -8.25 18.76 -17.41
C GLN A 97 -7.34 18.33 -18.57
N ARG A 98 -6.43 17.36 -18.34
CA ARG A 98 -5.60 16.77 -19.40
C ARG A 98 -6.47 16.14 -20.49
N LYS A 99 -7.47 15.34 -20.12
CA LYS A 99 -8.40 14.69 -21.05
C LYS A 99 -9.14 15.72 -21.88
N HIS A 100 -9.73 16.74 -21.25
CA HIS A 100 -10.41 17.83 -21.96
C HIS A 100 -9.49 18.56 -22.95
N LYS A 101 -8.22 18.82 -22.57
CA LYS A 101 -7.26 19.54 -23.41
C LYS A 101 -6.75 18.73 -24.59
N THR A 102 -6.63 17.41 -24.45
CA THR A 102 -5.93 16.55 -25.43
C THR A 102 -6.83 15.56 -26.17
N GLY A 103 -8.03 15.31 -25.67
CA GLY A 103 -8.93 14.27 -26.16
C GLY A 103 -8.45 12.84 -25.91
N ARG A 104 -7.40 12.64 -25.10
CA ARG A 104 -6.84 11.32 -24.81
C ARG A 104 -7.43 10.75 -23.53
N GLU A 105 -7.50 9.43 -23.48
CA GLU A 105 -7.77 8.72 -22.23
C GLU A 105 -6.67 8.98 -21.20
N VAL A 106 -7.09 9.12 -19.95
CA VAL A 106 -6.23 9.42 -18.80
C VAL A 106 -6.50 8.42 -17.69
N HIS A 107 -5.46 8.10 -16.93
CA HIS A 107 -5.48 6.96 -16.01
C HIS A 107 -4.96 7.34 -14.63
N TYR A 108 -5.69 6.93 -13.58
CA TYR A 108 -5.32 7.14 -12.19
C TYR A 108 -5.19 5.81 -11.45
N ILE A 109 -3.98 5.48 -11.00
CA ILE A 109 -3.69 4.27 -10.21
C ILE A 109 -3.52 4.68 -8.75
N HIS A 110 -4.37 4.18 -7.87
CA HIS A 110 -4.45 4.50 -6.45
C HIS A 110 -3.90 3.37 -5.57
N ASN A 111 -3.18 3.73 -4.51
CA ASN A 111 -2.73 2.80 -3.48
C ASN A 111 -3.75 2.72 -2.34
N SER A 112 -4.29 1.52 -2.09
CA SER A 112 -5.17 1.21 -0.95
C SER A 112 -4.60 0.06 -0.10
N GLY A 113 -5.30 -0.31 0.97
CA GLY A 113 -4.92 -1.35 1.92
C GLY A 113 -6.11 -2.19 2.41
N THR A 114 -5.85 -3.45 2.74
CA THR A 114 -6.92 -4.37 3.17
C THR A 114 -7.44 -4.09 4.58
N SER A 115 -6.90 -3.12 5.31
CA SER A 115 -7.51 -2.62 6.55
C SER A 115 -8.92 -2.06 6.32
N ASN A 116 -9.27 -1.64 5.10
CA ASN A 116 -10.64 -1.30 4.71
C ASN A 116 -11.65 -2.43 4.97
N PHE A 117 -11.20 -3.69 4.94
CA PHE A 117 -12.00 -4.91 5.11
C PHE A 117 -11.77 -5.57 6.48
N GLY A 118 -10.93 -4.96 7.32
CA GLY A 118 -10.61 -5.44 8.66
C GLY A 118 -11.82 -5.40 9.61
N ASP A 119 -11.89 -6.39 10.50
CA ASP A 119 -12.80 -6.40 11.63
C ASP A 119 -12.17 -5.94 12.95
N ARG A 120 -12.88 -6.13 14.07
CA ARG A 120 -12.46 -5.76 15.44
C ARG A 120 -12.65 -6.91 16.42
N PRO A 121 -11.76 -7.91 16.37
CA PRO A 121 -11.93 -9.13 17.12
C PRO A 121 -11.55 -8.98 18.59
N VAL A 122 -10.87 -7.91 19.01
CA VAL A 122 -10.46 -7.69 20.40
C VAL A 122 -11.54 -6.90 21.15
N SER A 123 -11.98 -5.78 20.59
CA SER A 123 -13.04 -4.94 21.16
C SER A 123 -14.44 -5.49 20.91
N LYS A 124 -14.60 -6.40 19.94
CA LYS A 124 -15.88 -7.00 19.50
C LYS A 124 -16.89 -5.97 18.95
N VAL A 125 -16.44 -4.77 18.60
CA VAL A 125 -17.29 -3.70 18.06
C VAL A 125 -17.84 -4.05 16.67
N TYR A 126 -17.08 -4.80 15.88
CA TYR A 126 -17.48 -5.25 14.55
C TYR A 126 -16.75 -6.56 14.22
N ILE A 127 -17.46 -7.55 13.69
CA ILE A 127 -16.90 -8.85 13.30
C ILE A 127 -17.21 -9.08 11.83
N GLU A 128 -16.19 -9.40 11.04
CA GLU A 128 -16.30 -9.73 9.63
C GLU A 128 -15.68 -11.10 9.40
N THR A 129 -16.44 -12.00 8.79
CA THR A 129 -15.96 -13.38 8.52
C THR A 129 -15.81 -13.65 7.04
N LYS A 130 -16.33 -12.76 6.18
CA LYS A 130 -16.26 -12.91 4.74
C LYS A 130 -14.81 -12.84 4.25
N VAL A 131 -14.49 -13.72 3.29
CA VAL A 131 -13.31 -13.57 2.42
C VAL A 131 -13.76 -12.79 1.18
N PHE A 132 -13.23 -11.59 0.99
CA PHE A 132 -13.66 -10.70 -0.09
C PHE A 132 -12.96 -11.02 -1.39
N SER A 133 -13.72 -11.15 -2.48
CA SER A 133 -13.16 -11.17 -3.83
C SER A 133 -13.12 -9.75 -4.38
N ASP A 134 -12.11 -9.43 -5.17
CA ASP A 134 -12.11 -8.16 -5.92
C ASP A 134 -13.21 -8.12 -7.00
N LYS A 135 -13.82 -9.28 -7.33
CA LYS A 135 -15.03 -9.38 -8.16
C LYS A 135 -16.35 -9.21 -7.39
N ASP A 136 -16.30 -9.08 -6.07
CA ASP A 136 -17.47 -8.63 -5.31
C ASP A 136 -17.82 -7.17 -5.67
N ASN A 137 -19.00 -6.71 -5.25
CA ASN A 137 -19.33 -5.29 -5.31
C ASN A 137 -18.60 -4.52 -4.19
N VAL A 138 -17.29 -4.33 -4.37
CA VAL A 138 -16.38 -3.69 -3.41
C VAL A 138 -16.82 -2.25 -3.12
N TYR A 139 -17.16 -1.48 -4.16
CA TYR A 139 -17.66 -0.11 -4.01
C TYR A 139 -18.88 -0.04 -3.08
N ALA A 140 -19.89 -0.89 -3.28
CA ALA A 140 -21.08 -0.86 -2.44
C ALA A 140 -20.76 -1.25 -0.99
N TYR A 141 -19.87 -2.22 -0.79
CA TYR A 141 -19.43 -2.63 0.54
C TYR A 141 -18.68 -1.50 1.26
N GLU A 142 -17.68 -0.90 0.61
CA GLU A 142 -16.91 0.19 1.19
C GLU A 142 -17.78 1.42 1.47
N LYS A 143 -18.62 1.82 0.51
CA LYS A 143 -19.57 2.92 0.71
C LYS A 143 -20.55 2.64 1.85
N MET A 144 -20.98 1.39 2.02
CA MET A 144 -21.80 1.02 3.16
C MET A 144 -21.02 1.17 4.47
N ARG A 145 -19.79 0.63 4.55
CA ARG A 145 -18.98 0.65 5.77
C ARG A 145 -18.60 2.07 6.17
N GLU A 146 -18.29 2.91 5.19
CA GLU A 146 -17.98 4.32 5.38
C GLU A 146 -19.14 5.11 6.00
N ARG A 147 -20.40 4.77 5.69
CA ARG A 147 -21.57 5.39 6.34
C ARG A 147 -21.76 4.97 7.79
N ILE A 148 -21.31 3.77 8.17
CA ILE A 148 -21.40 3.27 9.55
C ILE A 148 -20.25 3.85 10.37
N GLU A 149 -19.04 3.78 9.81
CA GLU A 149 -17.83 4.19 10.47
C GLU A 149 -16.80 4.67 9.43
N PRO A 150 -16.60 6.00 9.34
CA PRO A 150 -15.62 6.57 8.45
C PRO A 150 -14.22 6.07 8.74
N TYR A 151 -13.49 5.73 7.68
CA TYR A 151 -12.09 5.36 7.76
C TYR A 151 -11.36 5.98 6.58
N HIS A 152 -10.39 6.85 6.83
CA HIS A 152 -9.78 7.72 5.82
C HIS A 152 -9.34 7.01 4.53
N GLN A 153 -8.81 5.78 4.63
CA GLN A 153 -8.43 5.00 3.45
C GLN A 153 -9.65 4.54 2.63
N ARG A 154 -10.73 4.14 3.30
CA ARG A 154 -12.00 3.82 2.65
C ARG A 154 -12.69 5.06 2.09
N THR A 155 -12.61 6.19 2.79
CA THR A 155 -13.07 7.49 2.26
C THR A 155 -12.36 7.83 0.95
N ALA A 156 -11.05 7.59 0.87
CA ALA A 156 -10.27 7.83 -0.34
C ALA A 156 -10.70 6.91 -1.48
N ASP A 157 -10.84 5.60 -1.25
CA ASP A 157 -11.27 4.64 -2.27
C ASP A 157 -12.66 4.98 -2.82
N VAL A 158 -13.64 5.24 -1.94
CA VAL A 158 -14.99 5.68 -2.35
C VAL A 158 -14.92 6.96 -3.17
N THR A 159 -14.08 7.92 -2.78
CA THR A 159 -13.87 9.16 -3.55
C THR A 159 -13.27 8.89 -4.93
N VAL A 160 -12.32 7.95 -5.03
CA VAL A 160 -11.69 7.58 -6.31
C VAL A 160 -12.70 6.92 -7.24
N PHE A 161 -13.56 6.03 -6.72
CA PHE A 161 -14.64 5.44 -7.50
C PHE A 161 -15.60 6.50 -8.06
N GLU A 162 -16.09 7.39 -7.19
CA GLU A 162 -17.14 8.35 -7.54
C GLU A 162 -16.60 9.47 -8.43
N LEU A 163 -15.46 10.05 -8.08
CA LEU A 163 -14.90 11.17 -8.83
C LEU A 163 -14.32 10.71 -10.18
N GLY A 164 -13.80 9.48 -10.27
CA GLY A 164 -13.37 8.90 -11.54
C GLY A 164 -14.53 8.75 -12.52
N GLU A 165 -15.68 8.27 -12.05
CA GLU A 165 -16.91 8.17 -12.85
C GLU A 165 -17.46 9.56 -13.20
N GLU A 166 -17.52 10.48 -12.25
CA GLU A 166 -18.02 11.86 -12.45
C GLU A 166 -17.21 12.62 -13.51
N LEU A 167 -15.88 12.49 -13.49
CA LEU A 167 -14.97 13.27 -14.33
C LEU A 167 -14.43 12.50 -15.54
N ASP A 168 -14.96 11.31 -15.81
CA ASP A 168 -14.55 10.47 -16.94
C ASP A 168 -13.04 10.16 -16.97
N VAL A 169 -12.51 9.82 -15.78
CA VAL A 169 -11.11 9.40 -15.57
C VAL A 169 -11.09 7.91 -15.26
N LYS A 170 -10.26 7.13 -15.98
CA LYS A 170 -10.13 5.69 -15.72
C LYS A 170 -9.35 5.46 -14.43
N THR A 171 -10.01 4.94 -13.41
CA THR A 171 -9.42 4.70 -12.08
C THR A 171 -9.15 3.22 -11.83
N TYR A 172 -8.04 2.95 -11.15
CA TYR A 172 -7.58 1.62 -10.75
C TYR A 172 -7.12 1.69 -9.28
N ILE A 173 -7.66 0.86 -8.40
CA ILE A 173 -7.29 0.80 -6.99
C ILE A 173 -6.59 -0.53 -6.73
N ILE A 174 -5.33 -0.45 -6.30
CA ILE A 174 -4.56 -1.62 -5.87
C ILE A 174 -4.62 -1.68 -4.36
N CYS A 175 -5.32 -2.68 -3.83
CA CYS A 175 -5.53 -2.90 -2.42
C CYS A 175 -4.55 -3.94 -1.90
N SER A 176 -3.54 -3.47 -1.17
CA SER A 176 -2.44 -4.32 -0.69
C SER A 176 -2.74 -4.87 0.70
N PRO A 177 -2.39 -6.14 0.99
CA PRO A 177 -2.52 -6.70 2.33
C PRO A 177 -1.30 -6.30 3.18
N LEU A 178 -0.91 -7.13 4.16
CA LEU A 178 0.38 -6.92 4.83
C LEU A 178 1.50 -7.05 3.80
N ILE A 179 2.27 -5.98 3.61
CA ILE A 179 3.37 -5.96 2.65
C ILE A 179 4.69 -6.27 3.35
N TYR A 180 5.36 -7.33 2.92
CA TYR A 180 6.64 -7.79 3.50
C TYR A 180 7.78 -7.76 2.47
N GLY A 181 9.00 -8.06 2.93
CA GLY A 181 10.21 -8.01 2.12
C GLY A 181 11.01 -6.72 2.26
N ARG A 182 12.18 -6.67 1.65
CA ARG A 182 12.98 -5.45 1.53
C ARG A 182 12.59 -4.70 0.26
N GLY A 183 12.32 -3.41 0.40
CA GLY A 183 12.03 -2.53 -0.71
C GLY A 183 13.23 -2.39 -1.65
N THR A 184 12.96 -2.28 -2.94
CA THR A 184 13.99 -2.17 -4.00
C THR A 184 14.24 -0.72 -4.44
N GLY A 185 13.48 0.23 -3.88
CA GLY A 185 13.68 1.67 -4.12
C GLY A 185 14.96 2.22 -3.47
N LEU A 186 15.34 3.45 -3.85
CA LEU A 186 16.59 4.09 -3.37
C LEU A 186 16.51 4.66 -1.94
N PHE A 187 15.32 4.72 -1.34
CA PHE A 187 15.06 5.42 -0.08
C PHE A 187 14.52 4.48 1.00
N ASN A 188 13.24 4.58 1.37
CA ASN A 188 12.66 3.68 2.37
C ASN A 188 12.56 2.25 1.82
N LYS A 189 13.16 1.29 2.53
CA LYS A 189 13.17 -0.13 2.18
C LYS A 189 12.48 -1.01 3.23
N SER A 190 11.85 -0.41 4.24
CA SER A 190 11.21 -1.13 5.34
C SER A 190 9.70 -0.88 5.37
N SER A 191 8.96 -1.93 5.73
CA SER A 191 7.50 -1.91 5.89
C SER A 191 7.10 -1.26 7.23
N ILE A 192 5.83 -1.38 7.64
CA ILE A 192 5.31 -0.75 8.87
C ILE A 192 5.05 -1.81 9.95
N GLN A 193 4.24 -2.82 9.65
CA GLN A 193 3.64 -3.71 10.67
C GLN A 193 4.69 -4.56 11.40
N ILE A 194 5.48 -5.36 10.68
CA ILE A 194 6.51 -6.20 11.29
C ILE A 194 7.58 -5.34 12.00
N PRO A 195 8.13 -4.28 11.40
CA PRO A 195 9.11 -3.42 12.09
C PRO A 195 8.56 -2.78 13.37
N THR A 196 7.30 -2.34 13.38
CA THR A 196 6.65 -1.80 14.58
C THR A 196 6.55 -2.85 15.68
N MET A 197 6.08 -4.07 15.36
CA MET A 197 5.99 -5.15 16.34
C MET A 197 7.37 -5.57 16.87
N VAL A 198 8.39 -5.61 16.01
CA VAL A 198 9.78 -5.92 16.37
C VAL A 198 10.35 -4.88 17.34
N ARG A 199 10.24 -3.58 17.03
CA ARG A 199 10.78 -2.52 17.90
C ARG A 199 10.15 -2.58 19.29
N ALA A 200 8.83 -2.70 19.35
CA ALA A 200 8.12 -2.80 20.61
C ALA A 200 8.50 -4.07 21.39
N ALA A 201 8.76 -5.20 20.70
CA ALA A 201 9.26 -6.41 21.34
C ALA A 201 10.65 -6.22 21.94
N LEU A 202 11.56 -5.56 21.21
CA LEU A 202 12.93 -5.26 21.66
C LEU A 202 12.94 -4.34 22.89
N GLU A 203 12.11 -3.31 22.90
CA GLU A 203 11.97 -2.39 24.04
C GLU A 203 11.43 -3.09 25.29
N ARG A 204 10.47 -4.00 25.11
CA ARG A 204 9.85 -4.75 26.21
C ARG A 204 10.66 -5.98 26.66
N GLY A 205 11.58 -6.47 25.83
CA GLY A 205 12.24 -7.76 26.01
C GLY A 205 11.35 -8.98 25.75
N ARG A 206 10.15 -8.78 25.18
CA ARG A 206 9.19 -9.84 24.84
C ARG A 206 8.25 -9.40 23.73
N ALA A 207 8.03 -10.26 22.74
CA ALA A 207 7.04 -10.04 21.69
C ALA A 207 5.60 -10.14 22.24
N MET A 208 4.67 -9.44 21.62
CA MET A 208 3.30 -9.34 22.13
C MET A 208 2.27 -9.38 21.00
N TYR A 209 1.04 -9.77 21.36
CA TYR A 209 -0.13 -9.77 20.48
C TYR A 209 -1.38 -9.39 21.28
N ALA A 210 -2.42 -8.92 20.59
CA ALA A 210 -3.66 -8.49 21.24
C ALA A 210 -4.67 -9.64 21.34
N GLY A 211 -5.32 -9.78 22.50
CA GLY A 211 -6.37 -10.77 22.71
C GLY A 211 -5.90 -12.21 22.42
N ASP A 212 -6.65 -12.98 21.64
CA ASP A 212 -6.25 -14.34 21.24
C ASP A 212 -5.22 -14.38 20.09
N GLY A 213 -4.99 -13.24 19.42
CA GLY A 213 -4.09 -13.13 18.26
C GLY A 213 -4.52 -13.93 17.03
N LEU A 214 -5.77 -14.37 16.96
CA LEU A 214 -6.29 -15.23 15.88
C LEU A 214 -6.74 -14.46 14.64
N GLY A 215 -6.72 -13.12 14.67
CA GLY A 215 -6.91 -12.32 13.46
C GLY A 215 -5.87 -12.70 12.39
N VAL A 216 -6.34 -12.93 11.17
CA VAL A 216 -5.54 -13.38 10.02
C VAL A 216 -5.59 -12.33 8.93
N TRP A 217 -4.43 -11.98 8.39
CA TRP A 217 -4.30 -11.19 7.17
C TRP A 217 -3.66 -12.03 6.07
N ASP A 218 -3.98 -11.69 4.83
CA ASP A 218 -3.10 -12.07 3.72
C ASP A 218 -1.75 -11.33 3.84
N HIS A 219 -0.71 -11.84 3.18
CA HIS A 219 0.56 -11.13 3.01
C HIS A 219 1.10 -11.27 1.60
N THR A 220 1.83 -10.24 1.14
CA THR A 220 2.42 -10.22 -0.21
C THR A 220 3.75 -9.48 -0.20
N HIS A 221 4.72 -9.99 -0.94
CA HIS A 221 6.04 -9.36 -1.01
C HIS A 221 5.97 -8.06 -1.81
N VAL A 222 6.73 -7.03 -1.40
CA VAL A 222 6.70 -5.69 -2.05
C VAL A 222 7.04 -5.72 -3.54
N GLU A 223 7.90 -6.65 -3.97
CA GLU A 223 8.18 -6.86 -5.39
C GLU A 223 6.97 -7.43 -6.17
N ASP A 224 6.16 -8.29 -5.55
CA ASP A 224 4.94 -8.81 -6.20
C ASP A 224 3.85 -7.73 -6.25
N ILE A 225 3.77 -6.85 -5.25
CA ILE A 225 2.94 -5.63 -5.32
C ILE A 225 3.41 -4.77 -6.50
N ALA A 226 4.71 -4.50 -6.62
CA ALA A 226 5.27 -3.73 -7.72
C ALA A 226 5.00 -4.39 -9.10
N ALA A 227 4.98 -5.73 -9.17
CA ALA A 227 4.62 -6.47 -10.37
C ALA A 227 3.16 -6.21 -10.78
N LEU A 228 2.20 -6.12 -9.85
CA LEU A 228 0.82 -5.77 -10.17
C LEU A 228 0.68 -4.33 -10.72
N TYR A 229 1.37 -3.37 -10.10
CA TYR A 229 1.41 -1.98 -10.59
C TYR A 229 1.95 -1.89 -12.02
N THR A 230 3.08 -2.57 -12.28
CA THR A 230 3.72 -2.55 -13.60
C THR A 230 2.93 -3.31 -14.66
N LEU A 231 2.22 -4.39 -14.29
CA LEU A 231 1.31 -5.11 -15.17
C LEU A 231 0.15 -4.22 -15.63
N ILE A 232 -0.51 -3.53 -14.69
CA ILE A 232 -1.62 -2.61 -15.00
C ILE A 232 -1.11 -1.47 -15.89
N LEU A 233 0.04 -0.86 -15.54
CA LEU A 233 0.65 0.19 -16.35
C LEU A 233 1.00 -0.28 -17.77
N ALA A 234 1.59 -1.48 -17.91
CA ALA A 234 1.95 -2.05 -19.22
C ALA A 234 0.73 -2.22 -20.11
N ARG A 235 -0.36 -2.78 -19.57
CA ARG A 235 -1.61 -2.95 -20.31
C ARG A 235 -2.21 -1.62 -20.75
N ILE A 236 -2.25 -0.63 -19.85
CA ILE A 236 -2.72 0.72 -20.17
C ILE A 236 -1.92 1.31 -21.34
N LEU A 237 -0.58 1.24 -21.28
CA LEU A 237 0.31 1.82 -22.30
C LEU A 237 0.27 1.06 -23.64
N ASN A 238 -0.10 -0.23 -23.61
CA ASN A 238 -0.32 -1.04 -24.81
C ASN A 238 -1.73 -0.86 -25.40
N GLY A 239 -2.62 -0.13 -24.73
CA GLY A 239 -4.02 0.01 -25.13
C GLY A 239 -4.83 -1.27 -24.95
N GLU A 240 -4.39 -2.15 -24.06
CA GLU A 240 -5.12 -3.37 -23.69
C GLU A 240 -6.27 -3.04 -22.74
N ASP A 241 -7.29 -3.90 -22.72
CA ASP A 241 -8.41 -3.74 -21.81
C ASP A 241 -8.00 -4.07 -20.37
N VAL A 242 -8.33 -3.16 -19.45
CA VAL A 242 -8.13 -3.31 -18.02
C VAL A 242 -9.40 -2.80 -17.35
N PRO A 243 -10.07 -3.62 -16.52
CA PRO A 243 -11.23 -3.14 -15.74
C PRO A 243 -10.88 -1.86 -14.97
N PHE A 244 -11.77 -0.88 -15.01
CA PHE A 244 -11.58 0.44 -14.40
C PHE A 244 -12.85 0.90 -13.67
N GLY A 245 -12.76 2.01 -12.94
CA GLY A 245 -13.90 2.54 -12.19
C GLY A 245 -14.30 1.57 -11.07
N LYS A 246 -15.59 1.28 -10.94
CA LYS A 246 -16.11 0.35 -9.91
C LYS A 246 -15.62 -1.10 -10.08
N GLU A 247 -15.24 -1.48 -11.30
CA GLU A 247 -14.61 -2.77 -11.59
C GLU A 247 -13.07 -2.68 -11.57
N GLY A 248 -12.50 -1.49 -11.35
CA GLY A 248 -11.06 -1.24 -11.33
C GLY A 248 -10.39 -1.51 -9.98
N PHE A 249 -10.92 -2.41 -9.16
CA PHE A 249 -10.36 -2.74 -7.85
C PHE A 249 -9.59 -4.05 -7.91
N PHE A 250 -8.39 -4.11 -7.33
CA PHE A 250 -7.49 -5.26 -7.44
C PHE A 250 -6.94 -5.62 -6.07
N PHE A 251 -7.30 -6.79 -5.55
CA PHE A 251 -6.66 -7.32 -4.34
C PHE A 251 -5.32 -7.94 -4.71
N ALA A 252 -4.29 -7.62 -3.94
CA ALA A 252 -2.95 -8.15 -4.15
C ALA A 252 -2.60 -9.20 -3.09
N ASN A 253 -3.43 -10.24 -2.92
CA ASN A 253 -3.24 -11.26 -1.89
C ASN A 253 -2.36 -12.44 -2.36
N HIS A 254 -1.53 -12.99 -1.47
CA HIS A 254 -0.74 -14.20 -1.76
C HIS A 254 -0.77 -15.22 -0.61
N GLY A 255 0.07 -15.04 0.40
CA GLY A 255 0.12 -15.92 1.59
C GLY A 255 -0.80 -15.42 2.70
N LYS A 256 -0.80 -16.10 3.85
CA LYS A 256 -1.61 -15.74 5.02
C LYS A 256 -0.84 -15.89 6.31
N GLN A 257 -1.14 -15.03 7.28
CA GLN A 257 -0.55 -15.13 8.60
C GLN A 257 -1.45 -14.58 9.70
N SER A 258 -1.44 -15.21 10.87
CA SER A 258 -2.10 -14.69 12.07
C SER A 258 -1.20 -13.76 12.87
N TRP A 259 -1.77 -12.79 13.59
CA TRP A 259 -1.00 -11.89 14.46
C TRP A 259 -0.20 -12.64 15.53
N LEU A 260 -0.77 -13.70 16.10
CA LEU A 260 -0.06 -14.61 16.99
C LEU A 260 1.12 -15.30 16.27
N GLY A 261 0.95 -15.71 15.02
CA GLY A 261 2.01 -16.28 14.20
C GLY A 261 3.18 -15.31 14.00
N ILE A 262 2.89 -14.04 13.72
CA ILE A 262 3.92 -12.99 13.62
C ILE A 262 4.65 -12.82 14.97
N ALA A 263 3.90 -12.69 16.06
CA ALA A 263 4.49 -12.51 17.39
C ALA A 263 5.37 -13.70 17.82
N LYS A 264 4.96 -14.94 17.50
CA LYS A 264 5.76 -16.15 17.73
C LYS A 264 7.06 -16.14 16.94
N GLU A 265 7.01 -15.74 15.68
CA GLU A 265 8.21 -15.69 14.84
C GLU A 265 9.20 -14.62 15.33
N ILE A 266 8.69 -13.45 15.74
CA ILE A 266 9.52 -12.41 16.38
C ILE A 266 10.15 -12.94 17.68
N ALA A 267 9.37 -13.58 18.55
CA ALA A 267 9.86 -14.18 19.80
C ALA A 267 10.94 -15.22 19.52
N ARG A 268 10.73 -16.12 18.55
CA ARG A 268 11.68 -17.15 18.13
C ARG A 268 13.02 -16.53 17.67
N VAL A 269 12.97 -15.56 16.75
CA VAL A 269 14.16 -14.88 16.21
C VAL A 269 14.94 -14.16 17.31
N GLY A 270 14.24 -13.44 18.19
CA GLY A 270 14.86 -12.69 19.28
C GLY A 270 15.39 -13.57 20.42
N HIS A 271 14.72 -14.67 20.72
CA HIS A 271 15.15 -15.64 21.72
C HIS A 271 16.43 -16.36 21.31
N GLN A 272 16.53 -16.79 20.04
CA GLN A 272 17.75 -17.37 19.47
C GLN A 272 18.98 -16.45 19.58
N ARG A 273 18.75 -15.14 19.77
CA ARG A 273 19.78 -14.11 19.92
C ARG A 273 19.97 -13.64 21.37
N GLY A 274 19.27 -14.24 22.34
CA GLY A 274 19.31 -13.85 23.74
C GLY A 274 18.76 -12.46 24.02
N LYS A 275 17.86 -11.95 23.17
CA LYS A 275 17.28 -10.60 23.28
C LYS A 275 15.84 -10.59 23.77
N LEU A 276 15.08 -11.64 23.48
CA LEU A 276 13.67 -11.77 23.87
C LEU A 276 13.41 -13.04 24.66
N ALA A 277 12.32 -13.03 25.44
CA ALA A 277 11.69 -14.26 25.93
C ALA A 277 11.26 -15.17 24.77
N ALA A 278 11.26 -16.49 25.01
CA ALA A 278 10.95 -17.50 24.00
C ALA A 278 9.49 -17.43 23.50
N GLU A 279 8.56 -17.18 24.41
CA GLU A 279 7.13 -17.13 24.09
C GLU A 279 6.63 -15.67 24.06
N PRO A 280 5.76 -15.32 23.10
CA PRO A 280 5.10 -14.04 23.09
C PRO A 280 3.98 -13.99 24.15
N GLU A 281 3.53 -12.78 24.48
CA GLU A 281 2.50 -12.55 25.50
C GLU A 281 1.24 -11.90 24.92
N SER A 282 0.08 -12.43 25.30
CA SER A 282 -1.21 -11.79 25.05
C SER A 282 -1.36 -10.58 25.96
N VAL A 283 -1.74 -9.45 25.38
CA VAL A 283 -1.97 -8.20 26.10
C VAL A 283 -3.26 -7.53 25.62
N GLY A 284 -3.74 -6.57 26.42
CA GLY A 284 -4.97 -5.82 26.09
C GLY A 284 -4.75 -4.82 24.95
N LEU A 285 -5.83 -4.46 24.24
CA LEU A 285 -5.80 -3.53 23.11
C LEU A 285 -5.13 -2.19 23.45
N LYS A 286 -5.44 -1.64 24.63
CA LYS A 286 -4.86 -0.39 25.13
C LYS A 286 -3.34 -0.43 25.31
N GLU A 287 -2.80 -1.59 25.68
CA GLU A 287 -1.36 -1.75 25.89
C GLU A 287 -0.63 -1.88 24.54
N VAL A 288 -1.15 -2.70 23.62
CA VAL A 288 -0.57 -2.81 22.28
C VAL A 288 -0.68 -1.52 21.49
N SER A 289 -1.77 -0.78 21.62
CA SER A 289 -1.96 0.47 20.88
C SER A 289 -0.95 1.51 21.31
N LYS A 290 -0.68 1.61 22.62
CA LYS A 290 0.37 2.48 23.16
C LYS A 290 1.75 2.11 22.62
N ALA A 291 2.02 0.82 22.43
CA ALA A 291 3.32 0.35 21.98
C ALA A 291 3.50 0.37 20.45
N TRP A 292 2.43 0.32 19.67
CA TRP A 292 2.50 0.22 18.20
C TRP A 292 2.13 1.51 17.47
N PHE A 293 1.15 2.28 17.98
CA PHE A 293 0.63 3.51 17.35
C PHE A 293 0.25 4.58 18.37
N ASP A 294 1.10 4.80 19.39
CA ASP A 294 0.98 5.89 20.35
C ASP A 294 -0.39 6.00 21.07
N GLY A 295 -1.11 4.88 21.17
CA GLY A 295 -2.41 4.77 21.84
C GLY A 295 -3.62 4.81 20.91
N ASP A 296 -3.43 4.89 19.60
CA ASP A 296 -4.55 4.81 18.63
C ASP A 296 -5.09 3.38 18.56
N GLU A 297 -6.04 3.06 19.43
CA GLU A 297 -6.70 1.74 19.49
C GLU A 297 -7.43 1.40 18.19
N HIS A 298 -7.99 2.39 17.50
CA HIS A 298 -8.74 2.19 16.27
C HIS A 298 -7.84 1.72 15.12
N LEU A 299 -6.75 2.46 14.86
CA LEU A 299 -5.76 2.10 13.85
C LEU A 299 -5.04 0.79 14.23
N THR A 300 -4.74 0.62 15.51
CA THR A 300 -4.08 -0.59 16.01
C THR A 300 -4.92 -1.83 15.78
N GLU A 301 -6.20 -1.80 16.15
CA GLU A 301 -7.05 -2.97 16.01
C GLU A 301 -7.28 -3.31 14.54
N LEU A 302 -7.60 -2.31 13.72
CA LEU A 302 -7.79 -2.52 12.29
C LEU A 302 -6.51 -2.99 11.60
N GLY A 303 -5.34 -2.45 11.93
CA GLY A 303 -4.10 -2.72 11.22
C GLY A 303 -3.29 -3.92 11.73
N LEU A 304 -3.35 -4.23 13.04
CA LEU A 304 -2.44 -5.19 13.70
C LEU A 304 -3.15 -6.20 14.61
N CYS A 305 -4.48 -6.26 14.60
CA CYS A 305 -5.25 -7.24 15.36
C CYS A 305 -6.35 -7.92 14.54
N SER A 306 -6.85 -7.25 13.50
CA SER A 306 -8.03 -7.65 12.74
C SER A 306 -7.84 -8.91 11.90
N ARG A 307 -8.96 -9.49 11.48
CA ARG A 307 -9.05 -10.38 10.34
C ARG A 307 -9.32 -9.56 9.08
N SER A 308 -8.52 -9.78 8.04
CA SER A 308 -8.74 -9.23 6.69
C SER A 308 -8.23 -10.22 5.64
N GLU A 309 -9.14 -11.04 5.12
CA GLU A 309 -8.85 -12.06 4.12
C GLU A 309 -9.53 -11.73 2.80
N THR A 310 -8.78 -11.84 1.73
CA THR A 310 -9.15 -11.37 0.40
C THR A 310 -8.76 -12.38 -0.67
N ARG A 311 -9.31 -12.21 -1.88
CA ARG A 311 -9.05 -13.03 -3.06
C ARG A 311 -8.99 -12.13 -4.28
N GLY A 312 -7.78 -11.98 -4.81
CA GLY A 312 -7.50 -11.25 -6.04
C GLY A 312 -7.81 -12.08 -7.27
N ASP A 313 -9.10 -12.37 -7.50
CA ASP A 313 -9.56 -13.13 -8.67
C ASP A 313 -9.32 -12.31 -9.93
N ARG A 314 -9.72 -11.03 -9.93
CA ARG A 314 -9.52 -10.09 -11.04
C ARG A 314 -8.03 -9.83 -11.26
N SER A 315 -7.24 -9.67 -10.19
CA SER A 315 -5.78 -9.56 -10.31
C SER A 315 -5.17 -10.77 -11.04
N ARG A 316 -5.59 -12.00 -10.69
CA ARG A 316 -5.10 -13.23 -11.33
C ARG A 316 -5.64 -13.43 -12.74
N GLU A 317 -6.89 -13.06 -13.02
CA GLU A 317 -7.47 -13.04 -14.37
C GLU A 317 -6.73 -12.06 -15.30
N LEU A 318 -6.21 -10.96 -14.73
CA LEU A 318 -5.29 -10.04 -15.41
C LEU A 318 -3.92 -10.70 -15.68
N GLY A 319 -3.61 -11.86 -15.11
CA GLY A 319 -2.30 -12.53 -15.26
C GLY A 319 -1.25 -12.04 -14.26
N TRP A 320 -1.67 -11.46 -13.14
CA TRP A 320 -0.76 -11.23 -12.02
C TRP A 320 -0.50 -12.54 -11.28
N GLU A 321 0.76 -12.95 -11.27
CA GLU A 321 1.24 -14.17 -10.62
C GLU A 321 2.32 -13.79 -9.59
N PRO A 322 1.97 -13.65 -8.29
CA PRO A 322 2.97 -13.44 -7.24
C PRO A 322 3.89 -14.66 -7.11
N VAL A 323 5.21 -14.42 -7.07
CA VAL A 323 6.23 -15.49 -7.12
C VAL A 323 7.03 -15.65 -5.84
N LYS A 324 6.92 -14.71 -4.88
CA LYS A 324 7.66 -14.79 -3.62
C LYS A 324 6.85 -15.60 -2.60
N ASP A 325 7.37 -16.75 -2.21
CA ASP A 325 6.70 -17.67 -1.28
C ASP A 325 6.98 -17.35 0.21
N ASP A 326 6.44 -18.21 1.08
CA ASP A 326 6.54 -18.11 2.54
C ASP A 326 7.98 -18.29 3.08
N SER A 327 8.94 -18.77 2.28
CA SER A 327 10.35 -18.78 2.72
C SER A 327 10.88 -17.36 2.89
N LYS A 328 10.49 -16.45 1.98
CA LYS A 328 10.84 -15.02 2.04
C LYS A 328 10.15 -14.30 3.19
N TRP A 329 9.00 -14.80 3.62
CA TRP A 329 8.30 -14.28 4.80
C TRP A 329 9.13 -14.46 6.08
N ILE A 330 9.65 -15.66 6.33
CA ILE A 330 10.49 -15.97 7.50
C ILE A 330 11.79 -15.15 7.48
N GLU A 331 12.43 -15.05 6.30
CA GLU A 331 13.61 -14.21 6.10
C GLU A 331 13.33 -12.75 6.50
N THR A 332 12.16 -12.21 6.11
CA THR A 332 11.80 -10.82 6.40
C THR A 332 11.71 -10.52 7.89
N VAL A 333 11.09 -11.40 8.69
CA VAL A 333 11.01 -11.18 10.15
C VAL A 333 12.43 -11.13 10.75
N THR A 334 13.32 -12.01 10.28
CA THR A 334 14.72 -12.01 10.70
C THR A 334 15.44 -10.72 10.29
N GLU A 335 15.29 -10.28 9.05
CA GLU A 335 15.94 -9.07 8.55
C GLU A 335 15.45 -7.80 9.26
N GLU A 336 14.14 -7.68 9.50
CA GLU A 336 13.58 -6.53 10.21
C GLU A 336 13.96 -6.54 11.70
N PHE A 337 14.05 -7.72 12.31
CA PHE A 337 14.62 -7.87 13.65
C PHE A 337 16.05 -7.35 13.70
N MET A 338 16.89 -7.75 12.75
CA MET A 338 18.29 -7.33 12.72
C MET A 338 18.42 -5.82 12.47
N ALA A 339 17.65 -5.26 11.54
CA ALA A 339 17.71 -3.81 11.27
C ALA A 339 17.25 -2.98 12.48
N ALA A 340 16.16 -3.37 13.14
CA ALA A 340 15.70 -2.69 14.35
C ALA A 340 16.73 -2.82 15.47
N PHE A 341 17.31 -4.00 15.67
CA PHE A 341 18.33 -4.22 16.69
C PHE A 341 19.58 -3.36 16.43
N THR A 342 20.09 -3.32 15.21
CA THR A 342 21.26 -2.49 14.85
C THR A 342 20.98 -0.99 15.03
N ALA A 343 19.75 -0.53 14.83
CA ALA A 343 19.38 0.88 15.03
C ALA A 343 19.29 1.28 16.51
N MET A 344 19.19 0.33 17.44
CA MET A 344 19.11 0.58 18.89
C MET A 344 20.47 0.56 19.61
N VAL A 345 21.53 0.05 18.95
CA VAL A 345 22.89 -0.11 19.50
C VAL A 345 23.76 1.06 19.06
#